data_AF-A0A6G0WR94-F1
#
_entry.id   AF-A0A6G0WR94-F1
#
_cell.length_a   1.000
_cell.length_b   1.000
_cell.length_c   1.000
_cell.angle_alpha   90.00
_cell.angle_beta   90.00
_cell.angle_gamma   90.00
#
_symmetry.space_group_name_H-M   'P 1'
#
loop_
_entity.id
_entity.type
_entity.pdbx_description
1 polymer ?
#
loop_
_entity_poly.entity_id
_entity_poly.type
_entity_poly.pdbx_seq_one_letter_code
_entity_poly.pdbx_strand_id
1 'polypeptide(L)'
;MKRRHLSSARAFLSCTTRLLACLAAGYVLYCDVMGSLVNNLFLFGVSAKPNNTLAYHTTLLPQFLPTLVQSRDAVGATQRSMLGDTDIPNAVAYLDADITTQQPVLQDIFCRKTVGYDYLFNVTYLKPVVHHVFASFSDWNMSKWWIIVDCSFEGRDIADTTVIKFYLLIKDMTLLTTFLVQTLTITRPEKQLRTAGGVAMWTTTPLDSFQIQDNGRIVTSYKAQYCFAIGFSFPFDWQHFDPITMERLEPPDGQWHAQVTSTKE
;
A
#
# COMPACT_ATOMS: atom_id res chain seq x y z
N MET A 1 67.12 -4.60 -11.62
CA MET A 1 66.42 -5.48 -10.64
C MET A 1 65.10 -4.90 -10.08
N LYS A 2 64.38 -3.98 -10.77
CA LYS A 2 63.14 -3.33 -10.27
C LYS A 2 61.80 -3.84 -10.86
N ARG A 3 61.83 -4.72 -11.88
CA ARG A 3 60.61 -5.15 -12.61
C ARG A 3 59.75 -6.21 -11.89
N ARG A 4 60.31 -6.98 -10.93
CA ARG A 4 59.58 -8.08 -10.26
C ARG A 4 58.61 -7.63 -9.15
N HIS A 5 58.82 -6.47 -8.52
CA HIS A 5 57.92 -5.99 -7.46
C HIS A 5 56.59 -5.43 -7.98
N LEU A 6 56.58 -4.91 -9.22
CA LEU A 6 55.37 -4.33 -9.84
C LEU A 6 54.33 -5.38 -10.25
N SER A 7 54.72 -6.63 -10.53
CA SER A 7 53.78 -7.69 -10.90
C SER A 7 53.03 -8.25 -9.68
N SER A 8 53.72 -8.39 -8.53
CA SER A 8 53.12 -8.89 -7.30
C SER A 8 52.09 -7.90 -6.72
N ALA A 9 52.40 -6.60 -6.75
CA ALA A 9 51.47 -5.56 -6.31
C ALA A 9 50.20 -5.52 -7.17
N ARG A 10 50.31 -5.73 -8.49
CA ARG A 10 49.15 -5.81 -9.40
C ARG A 10 48.30 -7.06 -9.17
N ALA A 11 48.94 -8.20 -8.91
CA ALA A 11 48.24 -9.44 -8.59
C ALA A 11 47.47 -9.31 -7.27
N PHE A 12 48.09 -8.72 -6.24
CA PHE A 12 47.44 -8.45 -4.97
C PHE A 12 46.25 -7.50 -5.11
N LEU A 13 46.41 -6.40 -5.85
CA LEU A 13 45.34 -5.44 -6.13
C LEU A 13 44.17 -6.07 -6.91
N SER A 14 44.47 -7.01 -7.82
CA SER A 14 43.43 -7.73 -8.57
C SER A 14 42.67 -8.73 -7.71
N CYS A 15 43.32 -9.38 -6.73
CA CYS A 15 42.64 -10.28 -5.81
C CYS A 15 41.73 -9.52 -4.85
N THR A 16 42.20 -8.40 -4.28
CA THR A 16 41.40 -7.60 -3.35
C THR A 16 40.18 -6.96 -4.02
N THR A 17 40.32 -6.45 -5.25
CA THR A 17 39.18 -5.89 -5.99
C THR A 17 38.12 -6.94 -6.32
N ARG A 18 38.52 -8.17 -6.69
CA ARG A 18 37.58 -9.29 -6.91
C ARG A 18 36.85 -9.71 -5.63
N LEU A 19 37.55 -9.73 -4.50
CA LEU A 19 36.98 -10.10 -3.21
C LEU A 19 35.97 -9.04 -2.73
N LEU A 20 36.31 -7.75 -2.86
CA LEU A 20 35.40 -6.65 -2.59
C LEU A 20 34.18 -6.65 -3.52
N ALA A 21 34.35 -6.96 -4.81
CA ALA A 21 33.23 -7.08 -5.75
C ALA A 21 32.28 -8.23 -5.37
N CYS A 22 32.82 -9.38 -4.93
CA CYS A 22 31.99 -10.50 -4.46
C CYS A 22 31.22 -10.15 -3.18
N LEU A 23 31.85 -9.44 -2.25
CA LEU A 23 31.17 -8.98 -1.02
C LEU A 23 30.08 -7.95 -1.33
N ALA A 24 30.34 -7.01 -2.24
CA ALA A 24 29.34 -6.05 -2.69
C ALA A 24 28.14 -6.74 -3.36
N ALA A 25 28.40 -7.72 -4.24
CA ALA A 25 27.34 -8.52 -4.88
C ALA A 25 26.54 -9.33 -3.85
N GLY A 26 27.21 -9.93 -2.86
CA GLY A 26 26.54 -10.64 -1.76
C GLY A 26 25.69 -9.73 -0.89
N TYR A 27 26.15 -8.50 -0.62
CA TYR A 27 25.40 -7.49 0.12
C TYR A 27 24.17 -7.02 -0.66
N VAL A 28 24.30 -6.75 -1.96
CA VAL A 28 23.16 -6.41 -2.84
C VAL A 28 22.14 -7.55 -2.86
N LEU A 29 22.59 -8.80 -3.02
CA LEU A 29 21.70 -9.97 -2.97
C LEU A 29 21.00 -10.11 -1.61
N TYR A 30 21.71 -9.86 -0.50
CA TYR A 30 21.13 -9.89 0.83
C TYR A 30 20.06 -8.80 1.01
N CYS A 31 20.32 -7.57 0.56
CA CYS A 31 19.35 -6.48 0.56
C CYS A 31 18.12 -6.83 -0.29
N ASP A 32 18.31 -7.41 -1.48
CA ASP A 32 17.21 -7.84 -2.34
C ASP A 32 16.37 -8.96 -1.69
N VAL A 33 17.01 -9.96 -1.07
CA VAL A 33 16.30 -11.06 -0.40
C VAL A 33 15.55 -10.57 0.83
N MET A 34 16.17 -9.74 1.68
CA MET A 34 15.52 -9.19 2.87
C MET A 34 14.41 -8.21 2.50
N GLY A 35 14.62 -7.38 1.47
CA GLY A 35 13.59 -6.51 0.89
C GLY A 35 12.41 -7.33 0.35
N SER A 36 12.67 -8.44 -0.35
CA SER A 36 11.64 -9.34 -0.87
C SER A 36 10.85 -10.06 0.25
N LEU A 37 11.51 -10.45 1.34
CA LEU A 37 10.86 -11.06 2.50
C LEU A 37 9.96 -10.09 3.27
N VAL A 38 10.38 -8.83 3.43
CA VAL A 38 9.55 -7.76 3.99
C VAL A 38 8.44 -7.37 3.01
N ASN A 39 8.67 -7.50 1.70
CA ASN A 39 7.66 -7.31 0.64
C ASN A 39 6.50 -8.31 0.65
N ASN A 40 6.62 -9.45 1.33
CA ASN A 40 5.50 -10.38 1.50
C ASN A 40 4.45 -9.91 2.53
N LEU A 41 4.64 -8.77 3.20
CA LEU A 41 3.73 -8.24 4.22
C LEU A 41 2.75 -7.16 3.71
N PHE A 42 2.74 -6.87 2.41
CA PHE A 42 2.14 -5.63 1.91
C PHE A 42 0.64 -5.59 1.77
N LEU A 43 0.06 -6.76 1.60
CA LEU A 43 -1.36 -6.99 1.43
C LEU A 43 -1.58 -8.34 2.13
N PHE A 44 -2.25 -8.32 3.27
CA PHE A 44 -2.56 -9.54 3.99
C PHE A 44 -3.40 -10.46 3.09
N GLY A 45 -2.90 -11.66 2.77
CA GLY A 45 -3.59 -12.68 1.97
C GLY A 45 -3.21 -12.77 0.47
N VAL A 46 -2.17 -12.10 -0.02
CA VAL A 46 -1.74 -12.19 -1.44
C VAL A 46 -1.22 -13.58 -1.78
N SER A 47 -1.70 -14.15 -2.88
CA SER A 47 -1.30 -15.48 -3.39
C SER A 47 -0.15 -15.46 -4.42
N ALA A 48 0.36 -14.29 -4.82
CA ALA A 48 1.41 -14.12 -5.80
C ALA A 48 2.73 -13.64 -5.17
N LYS A 49 3.87 -14.07 -5.73
CA LYS A 49 5.20 -13.58 -5.33
C LYS A 49 5.34 -12.10 -5.75
N PRO A 50 5.77 -11.19 -4.87
CA PRO A 50 5.95 -9.79 -5.25
C PRO A 50 7.06 -9.67 -6.30
N ASN A 51 6.79 -8.93 -7.37
CA ASN A 51 7.79 -8.53 -8.34
C ASN A 51 8.46 -7.22 -7.83
N ASN A 52 9.79 -7.14 -7.90
CA ASN A 52 10.60 -6.09 -7.23
C ASN A 52 10.37 -4.66 -7.76
N THR A 53 9.51 -4.45 -8.76
CA THR A 53 9.47 -3.19 -9.51
C THR A 53 8.49 -2.15 -8.97
N LEU A 54 7.52 -2.50 -8.11
CA LEU A 54 6.50 -1.57 -7.59
C LEU A 54 6.00 -1.95 -6.17
N ALA A 55 6.89 -2.19 -5.22
CA ALA A 55 6.51 -2.48 -3.83
C ALA A 55 6.82 -1.27 -2.93
N TYR A 56 5.78 -0.60 -2.41
CA TYR A 56 5.91 0.57 -1.52
C TYR A 56 5.72 0.21 -0.07
N HIS A 57 6.74 0.38 0.78
CA HIS A 57 6.83 0.12 2.24
C HIS A 57 5.77 0.77 3.13
N THR A 58 5.38 0.03 4.17
CA THR A 58 4.45 0.45 5.21
C THR A 58 4.82 -0.33 6.47
N THR A 59 5.23 0.36 7.52
CA THR A 59 5.79 -0.27 8.73
C THR A 59 4.87 -0.19 9.92
N LEU A 60 4.07 0.88 10.05
CA LEU A 60 3.25 1.12 11.24
C LEU A 60 1.99 0.27 11.28
N LEU A 61 1.26 0.10 10.17
CA LEU A 61 0.04 -0.71 10.18
C LEU A 61 0.33 -2.16 10.58
N PRO A 62 1.33 -2.86 10.01
CA PRO A 62 1.68 -4.20 10.47
C PRO A 62 1.98 -4.28 11.97
N GLN A 63 2.57 -3.23 12.56
CA GLN A 63 2.84 -3.13 14.00
C GLN A 63 1.58 -2.78 14.83
N PHE A 64 0.63 -2.07 14.24
CA PHE A 64 -0.63 -1.69 14.87
C PHE A 64 -1.68 -2.81 14.86
N LEU A 65 -1.64 -3.70 13.86
CA LEU A 65 -2.62 -4.78 13.71
C LEU A 65 -2.75 -5.71 14.91
N PRO A 66 -1.68 -6.14 15.61
CA PRO A 66 -1.80 -6.87 16.86
C PRO A 66 -2.68 -6.15 17.89
N THR A 67 -2.45 -4.85 18.09
CA THR A 67 -3.24 -4.01 19.00
C THR A 67 -4.69 -3.93 18.56
N LEU A 68 -4.93 -3.73 17.25
CA LEU A 68 -6.27 -3.70 16.68
C LEU A 68 -7.01 -5.02 16.91
N VAL A 69 -6.35 -6.16 16.69
CA VAL A 69 -6.97 -7.49 16.81
C VAL A 69 -7.22 -7.87 18.27
N GLN A 70 -6.29 -7.57 19.19
CA GLN A 70 -6.43 -7.89 20.61
C GLN A 70 -7.42 -6.98 21.34
N SER A 71 -7.46 -5.70 20.98
CA SER A 71 -8.16 -4.65 21.74
C SER A 71 -9.12 -3.84 20.87
N ARG A 72 -9.97 -4.53 20.09
CA ARG A 72 -10.91 -3.91 19.15
C ARG A 72 -11.80 -2.86 19.80
N ASP A 73 -12.37 -3.16 20.97
CA ASP A 73 -13.26 -2.24 21.67
C ASP A 73 -12.52 -0.96 22.11
N ALA A 74 -11.28 -1.10 22.59
CA ALA A 74 -10.46 0.04 23.01
C ALA A 74 -10.05 0.91 21.82
N VAL A 75 -9.67 0.29 20.70
CA VAL A 75 -9.33 1.03 19.47
C VAL A 75 -10.56 1.73 18.90
N GLY A 76 -11.70 1.04 18.85
CA GLY A 76 -12.96 1.62 18.39
C GLY A 76 -13.44 2.78 19.27
N ALA A 77 -13.34 2.64 20.60
CA ALA A 77 -13.63 3.72 21.53
C ALA A 77 -12.67 4.92 21.34
N THR A 78 -11.39 4.65 21.15
CA THR A 78 -10.38 5.69 20.86
C THR A 78 -10.73 6.43 19.57
N GLN A 79 -11.01 5.72 18.48
CA GLN A 79 -11.42 6.35 17.21
C GLN A 79 -12.71 7.17 17.34
N ARG A 80 -13.73 6.67 18.04
CA ARG A 80 -14.96 7.45 18.31
C ARG A 80 -14.69 8.70 19.15
N SER A 81 -13.78 8.62 20.13
CA SER A 81 -13.43 9.79 20.95
C SER A 81 -12.68 10.87 20.16
N MET A 82 -11.81 10.46 19.23
CA MET A 82 -11.00 11.35 18.41
C MET A 82 -11.78 11.96 17.24
N LEU A 83 -12.52 11.12 16.52
CA LEU A 83 -13.19 11.48 15.27
C LEU A 83 -14.67 11.85 15.47
N GLY A 84 -15.18 11.63 16.67
CA GLY A 84 -16.61 11.71 16.99
C GLY A 84 -17.38 10.49 16.50
N ASP A 85 -18.53 10.23 17.12
CA ASP A 85 -19.52 9.24 16.66
C ASP A 85 -20.48 9.83 15.62
N THR A 86 -20.10 10.97 15.04
CA THR A 86 -20.97 11.71 14.14
C THR A 86 -21.15 10.94 12.84
N ASP A 87 -22.34 11.08 12.26
CA ASP A 87 -22.64 10.64 10.89
C ASP A 87 -21.81 11.38 9.82
N ILE A 88 -20.78 12.14 10.21
CA ILE A 88 -19.83 12.76 9.28
C ILE A 88 -19.20 11.61 8.47
N PRO A 89 -19.55 11.48 7.18
CA PRO A 89 -19.01 10.41 6.37
C PRO A 89 -17.52 10.69 6.22
N ASN A 90 -16.72 9.67 6.57
CA ASN A 90 -15.29 9.56 6.23
C ASN A 90 -14.36 10.41 7.10
N ALA A 91 -14.40 10.21 8.42
CA ALA A 91 -13.35 10.73 9.29
C ALA A 91 -12.02 10.00 9.04
N VAL A 92 -10.93 10.75 9.00
CA VAL A 92 -9.57 10.26 8.71
C VAL A 92 -8.77 10.24 10.00
N ALA A 93 -8.22 9.08 10.34
CA ALA A 93 -7.17 8.93 11.34
C ALA A 93 -5.81 8.72 10.65
N TYR A 94 -4.76 9.21 11.28
CA TYR A 94 -3.38 9.09 10.83
C TYR A 94 -2.63 8.20 11.81
N LEU A 95 -2.14 7.05 11.33
CA LEU A 95 -1.33 6.13 12.10
C LEU A 95 0.14 6.55 11.98
N ASP A 96 0.73 6.97 13.10
CA ASP A 96 2.10 7.49 13.17
C ASP A 96 2.88 6.86 14.33
N ALA A 97 4.18 7.10 14.38
CA ALA A 97 5.01 6.71 15.53
C ALA A 97 4.88 7.73 16.67
N ASP A 98 4.65 7.24 17.88
CA ASP A 98 4.78 8.06 19.07
C ASP A 98 6.23 8.54 19.27
N ILE A 99 6.42 9.80 19.67
CA ILE A 99 7.77 10.41 19.74
C ILE A 99 8.60 9.71 20.80
N THR A 100 7.98 9.33 21.92
CA THR A 100 8.68 8.78 23.08
C THR A 100 8.84 7.27 22.98
N THR A 101 7.76 6.56 22.64
CA THR A 101 7.71 5.10 22.68
C THR A 101 8.03 4.45 21.34
N GLN A 102 8.01 5.22 20.24
CA GLN A 102 8.12 4.73 18.86
C GLN A 102 7.07 3.67 18.51
N GLN A 103 6.00 3.56 19.29
CA GLN A 103 4.89 2.66 19.04
C GLN A 103 3.88 3.31 18.10
N PRO A 104 3.16 2.53 17.28
CA PRO A 104 2.10 3.06 16.43
C PRO A 104 0.96 3.65 17.27
N VAL A 105 0.59 4.89 16.97
CA VAL A 105 -0.52 5.62 17.61
C VAL A 105 -1.38 6.30 16.56
N LEU A 106 -2.70 6.36 16.80
CA LEU A 106 -3.63 7.08 15.95
C LEU A 106 -3.67 8.56 16.33
N GLN A 107 -3.75 9.43 15.33
CA GLN A 107 -3.88 10.88 15.44
C GLN A 107 -5.02 11.37 14.54
N ASP A 108 -5.63 12.51 14.86
CA ASP A 108 -6.84 13.06 14.20
C ASP A 108 -6.56 14.18 13.19
N ILE A 109 -5.36 14.78 13.20
CA ILE A 109 -5.09 15.97 12.36
C ILE A 109 -4.26 15.65 11.12
N PHE A 110 -3.03 15.16 11.30
CA PHE A 110 -2.08 14.88 10.20
C PHE A 110 -0.93 13.97 10.66
N CYS A 111 -0.17 13.44 9.71
CA CYS A 111 1.12 12.81 9.94
C CYS A 111 2.16 13.83 10.43
N ARG A 112 2.87 13.55 11.53
CA ARG A 112 3.77 14.49 12.21
C ARG A 112 4.90 14.99 11.32
N LYS A 113 5.58 14.07 10.62
CA LYS A 113 6.63 14.42 9.64
C LYS A 113 5.95 14.89 8.37
N THR A 114 5.76 16.18 8.15
CA THR A 114 5.09 16.66 6.94
C THR A 114 5.94 16.51 5.68
N VAL A 115 5.31 16.15 4.57
CA VAL A 115 5.91 16.12 3.23
C VAL A 115 5.07 16.95 2.26
N GLY A 116 5.68 17.49 1.20
CA GLY A 116 5.03 18.44 0.28
C GLY A 116 3.75 17.92 -0.40
N TYR A 117 3.53 16.60 -0.41
CA TYR A 117 2.40 15.94 -1.08
C TYR A 117 1.40 15.32 -0.10
N ASP A 118 1.46 15.70 1.19
CA ASP A 118 0.49 15.26 2.21
C ASP A 118 -0.95 15.66 1.90
N TYR A 119 -1.16 16.63 1.00
CA TYR A 119 -2.49 16.98 0.53
C TYR A 119 -3.23 15.79 -0.12
N LEU A 120 -2.50 14.81 -0.69
CA LEU A 120 -3.07 13.56 -1.23
C LEU A 120 -3.60 12.62 -0.15
N PHE A 121 -3.15 12.78 1.10
CA PHE A 121 -3.56 11.97 2.25
C PHE A 121 -4.50 12.72 3.19
N ASN A 122 -4.86 13.96 2.86
CA ASN A 122 -5.80 14.75 3.63
C ASN A 122 -7.25 14.29 3.37
N VAL A 123 -8.11 14.43 4.37
CA VAL A 123 -9.57 14.21 4.25
C VAL A 123 -10.20 14.88 3.04
N THR A 124 -9.78 16.10 2.68
CA THR A 124 -10.31 16.84 1.53
C THR A 124 -10.05 16.15 0.19
N TYR A 125 -8.98 15.35 0.10
CA TYR A 125 -8.65 14.59 -1.11
C TYR A 125 -9.16 13.14 -1.02
N LEU A 126 -8.90 12.44 0.10
CA LEU A 126 -9.28 11.04 0.26
C LEU A 126 -10.79 10.83 0.24
N LYS A 127 -11.57 11.76 0.79
CA LYS A 127 -13.04 11.65 0.78
C LYS A 127 -13.62 11.63 -0.63
N PRO A 128 -13.30 12.59 -1.53
CA PRO A 128 -13.67 12.51 -2.94
C PRO A 128 -13.20 11.22 -3.62
N VAL A 129 -11.94 10.80 -3.42
CA VAL A 129 -11.41 9.54 -4.02
C VAL A 129 -12.32 8.37 -3.67
N VAL A 130 -12.54 8.17 -2.37
CA VAL A 130 -13.33 7.04 -1.87
C VAL A 130 -14.79 7.13 -2.36
N HIS A 131 -15.38 8.33 -2.33
CA HIS A 131 -16.72 8.55 -2.85
C HIS A 131 -16.84 8.18 -4.34
N HIS A 132 -15.92 8.63 -5.19
CA HIS A 132 -15.96 8.38 -6.63
C HIS A 132 -15.62 6.93 -7.00
N VAL A 133 -14.75 6.28 -6.24
CA VAL A 133 -14.44 4.86 -6.44
C VAL A 133 -15.63 3.98 -6.08
N PHE A 134 -16.25 4.22 -4.92
CA PHE A 134 -17.35 3.39 -4.44
C PHE A 134 -18.73 3.80 -4.95
N ALA A 135 -18.85 4.89 -5.72
CA ALA A 135 -20.12 5.34 -6.29
C ALA A 135 -20.85 4.25 -7.12
N SER A 136 -20.08 3.38 -7.78
CA SER A 136 -20.59 2.27 -8.59
C SER A 136 -20.84 0.98 -7.78
N PHE A 137 -20.66 1.00 -6.46
CA PHE A 137 -20.75 -0.16 -5.58
C PHE A 137 -21.82 0.06 -4.50
N SER A 138 -23.06 -0.38 -4.78
CA SER A 138 -24.23 -0.15 -3.91
C SER A 138 -24.08 -0.66 -2.47
N ASP A 139 -23.27 -1.70 -2.27
CA ASP A 139 -23.08 -2.32 -0.96
C ASP A 139 -22.14 -1.51 -0.05
N TRP A 140 -21.42 -0.54 -0.62
CA TRP A 140 -20.47 0.30 0.10
C TRP A 140 -21.15 1.56 0.66
N ASN A 141 -21.62 1.44 1.90
CA ASN A 141 -22.03 2.62 2.66
C ASN A 141 -20.82 3.25 3.38
N MET A 142 -20.33 4.35 2.83
CA MET A 142 -19.17 5.06 3.35
C MET A 142 -19.34 5.66 4.75
N SER A 143 -20.56 5.90 5.24
CA SER A 143 -20.77 6.37 6.62
C SER A 143 -20.38 5.34 7.68
N LYS A 144 -20.23 4.07 7.29
CA LYS A 144 -19.83 2.96 8.17
C LYS A 144 -18.32 2.79 8.31
N TRP A 145 -17.51 3.57 7.61
CA TRP A 145 -16.07 3.36 7.57
C TRP A 145 -15.30 4.58 8.10
N TRP A 146 -14.19 4.28 8.77
CA TRP A 146 -13.12 5.23 9.04
C TRP A 146 -12.00 5.03 8.04
N ILE A 147 -11.39 6.14 7.61
CA ILE A 147 -10.19 6.11 6.78
C ILE A 147 -8.98 6.14 7.72
N ILE A 148 -8.02 5.26 7.50
CA ILE A 148 -6.75 5.22 8.22
C ILE A 148 -5.63 5.44 7.21
N VAL A 149 -4.89 6.53 7.38
CA VAL A 149 -3.67 6.82 6.64
C VAL A 149 -2.50 6.29 7.45
N ASP A 150 -1.62 5.50 6.81
CA ASP A 150 -0.36 5.11 7.44
C ASP A 150 0.74 6.10 7.07
N CYS A 151 1.25 6.83 8.07
CA CYS A 151 2.25 7.87 7.89
C CYS A 151 3.63 7.33 7.49
N SER A 152 3.88 6.03 7.63
CA SER A 152 5.09 5.33 7.19
C SER A 152 5.00 4.77 5.77
N PHE A 153 3.93 5.09 5.03
CA PHE A 153 3.82 4.68 3.64
C PHE A 153 4.96 5.27 2.80
N GLU A 154 5.75 4.42 2.14
CA GLU A 154 6.94 4.84 1.41
C GLU A 154 6.62 5.80 0.26
N GLY A 155 5.50 5.57 -0.45
CA GLY A 155 5.08 6.46 -1.54
C GLY A 155 4.91 7.91 -1.06
N ARG A 156 4.49 8.10 0.19
CA ARG A 156 4.44 9.41 0.83
C ARG A 156 5.85 9.95 1.12
N ASP A 157 6.73 9.14 1.69
CA ASP A 157 8.10 9.54 2.06
C ASP A 157 8.97 9.93 0.86
N ILE A 158 8.81 9.24 -0.28
CA ILE A 158 9.53 9.53 -1.52
C ILE A 158 8.78 10.51 -2.44
N ALA A 159 7.68 11.10 -1.94
CA ALA A 159 6.88 12.07 -2.69
C ALA A 159 6.33 11.55 -4.04
N ASP A 160 5.99 10.26 -4.09
CA ASP A 160 5.35 9.66 -5.25
C ASP A 160 3.87 10.05 -5.30
N THR A 161 3.51 10.80 -6.34
CA THR A 161 2.13 11.27 -6.56
C THR A 161 1.31 10.31 -7.43
N THR A 162 1.93 9.23 -7.91
CA THR A 162 1.29 8.24 -8.79
C THR A 162 0.59 7.13 -8.01
N VAL A 163 0.81 7.04 -6.70
CA VAL A 163 0.20 6.03 -5.84
C VAL A 163 -0.30 6.65 -4.55
N ILE A 164 -1.48 6.21 -4.12
CA ILE A 164 -1.97 6.46 -2.77
C ILE A 164 -2.39 5.12 -2.16
N LYS A 165 -2.07 4.93 -0.88
CA LYS A 165 -2.46 3.77 -0.09
C LYS A 165 -3.02 4.23 1.24
N PHE A 166 -4.17 3.69 1.60
CA PHE A 166 -4.78 3.89 2.91
C PHE A 166 -5.65 2.68 3.23
N TYR A 167 -6.24 2.69 4.42
CA TYR A 167 -7.05 1.60 4.90
C TYR A 167 -8.43 2.10 5.28
N LEU A 168 -9.43 1.25 5.11
CA LEU A 168 -10.78 1.51 5.59
C LEU A 168 -11.06 0.52 6.71
N LEU A 169 -11.39 1.02 7.88
CA LEU A 169 -11.80 0.23 9.03
C LEU A 169 -13.28 0.47 9.28
N ILE A 170 -14.08 -0.60 9.27
CA ILE A 170 -15.52 -0.48 9.54
C ILE A 170 -15.74 -0.12 11.03
N LYS A 171 -16.73 0.73 11.30
CA LYS A 171 -17.03 1.28 12.64
C LYS A 171 -17.43 0.23 13.69
N ASP A 172 -17.89 -0.94 13.24
CA ASP A 172 -18.21 -2.08 14.11
C ASP A 172 -16.99 -2.99 14.39
N MET A 173 -15.80 -2.62 13.88
CA MET A 173 -14.54 -3.32 14.12
C MET A 173 -14.53 -4.78 13.64
N THR A 174 -15.23 -5.07 12.53
CA THR A 174 -15.29 -6.42 11.96
C THR A 174 -14.46 -6.60 10.68
N LEU A 175 -14.23 -5.53 9.92
CA LEU A 175 -13.61 -5.57 8.58
C LEU A 175 -12.49 -4.52 8.46
N LEU A 176 -11.37 -4.95 7.91
CA LEU A 176 -10.30 -4.07 7.47
C LEU A 176 -10.11 -4.20 5.97
N THR A 177 -10.20 -3.07 5.27
CA THR A 177 -9.96 -3.00 3.83
C THR A 177 -8.65 -2.28 3.57
N THR A 178 -7.75 -2.90 2.83
CA THR A 178 -6.60 -2.19 2.25
C THR A 178 -7.02 -1.61 0.92
N PHE A 179 -6.77 -0.32 0.72
CA PHE A 179 -7.17 0.41 -0.47
C PHE A 179 -5.95 1.08 -1.11
N LEU A 180 -5.84 0.95 -2.43
CA LEU A 180 -4.77 1.50 -3.24
C LEU A 180 -5.39 2.17 -4.47
N VAL A 181 -4.93 3.36 -4.82
CA VAL A 181 -5.16 3.93 -6.17
C VAL A 181 -3.82 4.21 -6.79
N GLN A 182 -3.64 3.77 -8.04
CA GLN A 182 -2.44 4.03 -8.81
C GLN A 182 -2.82 4.67 -10.14
N THR A 183 -2.13 5.75 -10.50
CA THR A 183 -2.24 6.35 -11.83
C THR A 183 -1.38 5.59 -12.82
N LEU A 184 -1.97 5.17 -13.93
CA LEU A 184 -1.35 4.35 -14.95
C LEU A 184 -1.68 4.89 -16.34
N THR A 185 -0.92 4.45 -17.35
CA THR A 185 -1.32 4.64 -18.74
C THR A 185 -2.33 3.56 -19.12
N ILE A 186 -3.52 3.98 -19.51
CA ILE A 186 -4.61 3.11 -19.96
C ILE A 186 -4.67 3.15 -21.49
N THR A 187 -4.70 1.98 -22.10
CA THR A 187 -5.00 1.82 -23.52
C THR A 187 -6.39 1.22 -23.65
N ARG A 188 -7.25 1.86 -24.45
CA ARG A 188 -8.61 1.42 -24.77
C ARG A 188 -8.65 1.05 -26.25
N PRO A 189 -8.39 -0.22 -26.62
CA PRO A 189 -8.23 -0.61 -28.01
C PRO A 189 -9.48 -0.34 -28.85
N GLU A 190 -10.67 -0.60 -28.31
CA GLU A 190 -11.94 -0.37 -29.02
C GLU A 190 -12.21 1.11 -29.32
N LYS A 191 -11.70 2.01 -28.47
CA LYS A 191 -11.78 3.46 -28.66
C LYS A 191 -10.57 4.04 -29.39
N GLN A 192 -9.56 3.21 -29.69
CA GLN A 192 -8.26 3.64 -30.22
C GLN A 192 -7.64 4.78 -29.41
N LEU A 193 -7.85 4.76 -28.08
CA LEU A 193 -7.48 5.83 -27.19
C LEU A 193 -6.40 5.36 -26.21
N ARG A 194 -5.40 6.20 -25.98
CA ARG A 194 -4.41 6.04 -24.93
C ARG A 194 -4.42 7.27 -24.04
N THR A 195 -4.64 7.08 -22.75
CA THR A 195 -4.79 8.18 -21.77
C THR A 195 -4.11 7.82 -20.45
N ALA A 196 -3.84 8.82 -19.62
CA ALA A 196 -3.60 8.58 -18.21
C ALA A 196 -4.94 8.35 -17.50
N GLY A 197 -4.99 7.43 -16.55
CA GLY A 197 -6.12 7.24 -15.67
C GLY A 197 -5.71 6.59 -14.35
N GLY A 198 -6.68 6.36 -13.46
CA GLY A 198 -6.48 5.72 -12.18
C GLY A 198 -7.05 4.31 -12.14
N VAL A 199 -6.34 3.37 -11.52
CA VAL A 199 -6.88 2.08 -11.12
C VAL A 199 -6.96 2.05 -9.60
N ALA A 200 -8.18 1.89 -9.08
CA ALA A 200 -8.42 1.60 -7.68
C ALA A 200 -8.45 0.09 -7.48
N MET A 201 -7.71 -0.39 -6.48
CA MET A 201 -7.67 -1.78 -6.06
C MET A 201 -7.87 -1.86 -4.56
N TRP A 202 -8.71 -2.77 -4.11
CA TRP A 202 -8.89 -3.02 -2.68
C TRP A 202 -9.15 -4.48 -2.37
N THR A 203 -8.84 -4.84 -1.13
CA THR A 203 -9.15 -6.16 -0.55
C THR A 203 -9.68 -5.96 0.86
N THR A 204 -10.80 -6.61 1.17
CA THR A 204 -11.44 -6.54 2.49
C THR A 204 -11.19 -7.86 3.23
N THR A 205 -10.69 -7.75 4.46
CA THR A 205 -10.32 -8.89 5.30
C THR A 205 -11.11 -8.81 6.61
N PRO A 206 -11.82 -9.88 7.01
CA PRO A 206 -12.43 -9.96 8.32
C PRO A 206 -11.38 -9.89 9.44
N LEU A 207 -11.59 -9.06 10.45
CA LEU A 207 -10.65 -8.92 11.56
C LEU A 207 -10.51 -10.23 12.36
N ASP A 208 -11.56 -11.06 12.37
CA ASP A 208 -11.57 -12.39 12.99
C ASP A 208 -10.68 -13.42 12.29
N SER A 209 -10.29 -13.19 11.05
CA SER A 209 -9.40 -14.12 10.34
C SER A 209 -7.93 -13.90 10.69
N PHE A 210 -7.60 -12.79 11.37
CA PHE A 210 -6.24 -12.50 11.83
C PHE A 210 -5.89 -13.28 13.08
N GLN A 211 -4.68 -13.83 13.10
CA GLN A 211 -4.10 -14.53 14.23
C GLN A 211 -2.73 -13.93 14.54
N ILE A 212 -2.47 -13.74 15.82
CA ILE A 212 -1.19 -13.24 16.31
C ILE A 212 -0.32 -14.45 16.64
N GLN A 213 0.82 -14.55 15.97
CA GLN A 213 1.82 -15.57 16.26
C GLN A 213 2.64 -15.19 17.50
N ASP A 214 3.36 -16.16 18.07
CA ASP A 214 4.18 -15.99 19.29
C ASP A 214 5.25 -14.88 19.17
N ASN A 215 5.68 -14.55 17.95
CA ASN A 215 6.63 -13.47 17.65
C ASN A 215 5.96 -12.10 17.45
N GLY A 216 4.67 -11.98 17.74
CA GLY A 216 3.87 -10.76 17.53
C GLY A 216 3.48 -10.49 16.06
N ARG A 217 3.83 -11.37 15.12
CA ARG A 217 3.47 -11.23 13.71
C ARG A 217 2.01 -11.61 13.50
N ILE A 218 1.31 -10.80 12.70
CA ILE A 218 -0.04 -11.12 12.23
C ILE A 218 0.03 -12.03 11.01
N VAL A 219 -0.77 -13.09 11.04
CA VAL A 219 -1.10 -13.90 9.87
C VAL A 219 -2.61 -13.93 9.68
N THR A 220 -3.07 -14.17 8.45
CA THR A 220 -4.49 -14.33 8.15
C THR A 220 -4.72 -15.66 7.45
N SER A 221 -5.79 -16.35 7.84
CA SER A 221 -6.28 -17.54 7.14
C SER A 221 -7.17 -17.19 5.95
N TYR A 222 -7.59 -15.92 5.85
CA TYR A 222 -8.46 -15.45 4.79
C TYR A 222 -7.66 -15.24 3.50
N LYS A 223 -8.13 -15.89 2.43
CA LYS A 223 -7.56 -15.70 1.09
C LYS A 223 -7.99 -14.32 0.57
N ALA A 224 -7.03 -13.48 0.17
CA ALA A 224 -7.36 -12.16 -0.35
C ALA A 224 -8.25 -12.26 -1.60
N GLN A 225 -9.25 -11.38 -1.65
CA GLN A 225 -10.11 -11.18 -2.79
C GLN A 225 -9.94 -9.73 -3.23
N TYR A 226 -9.48 -9.55 -4.46
CA TYR A 226 -9.21 -8.22 -5.00
C TYR A 226 -10.38 -7.74 -5.82
N CYS A 227 -10.82 -6.53 -5.50
CA CYS A 227 -11.77 -5.77 -6.29
C CYS A 227 -11.03 -4.64 -7.00
N PHE A 228 -11.51 -4.29 -8.18
CA PHE A 228 -10.89 -3.29 -9.04
C PHE A 228 -11.93 -2.35 -9.63
N ALA A 229 -11.54 -1.10 -9.80
CA ALA A 229 -12.28 -0.12 -10.57
C ALA A 229 -11.34 0.82 -11.31
N ILE A 230 -11.78 1.39 -12.42
CA ILE A 230 -10.97 2.26 -13.28
C ILE A 230 -11.60 3.64 -13.42
N GLY A 231 -10.80 4.68 -13.27
CA GLY A 231 -11.17 6.07 -13.55
C GLY A 231 -10.38 6.56 -14.77
N PHE A 232 -11.02 6.63 -15.93
CA PHE A 232 -10.33 6.91 -17.21
C PHE A 232 -9.68 8.30 -17.32
N SER A 233 -10.06 9.23 -16.45
CA SER A 233 -9.56 10.62 -16.42
C SER A 233 -8.95 11.00 -15.07
N PHE A 234 -8.86 10.06 -14.11
CA PHE A 234 -8.22 10.31 -12.82
C PHE A 234 -6.70 10.49 -13.00
N PRO A 235 -6.03 11.45 -12.35
CA PRO A 235 -6.53 12.33 -11.27
C PRO A 235 -7.02 13.71 -11.76
N PHE A 236 -7.20 13.91 -13.06
CA PHE A 236 -7.53 15.22 -13.63
C PHE A 236 -9.02 15.57 -13.48
N ASP A 237 -9.90 14.57 -13.63
CA ASP A 237 -11.34 14.72 -13.42
C ASP A 237 -11.88 13.76 -12.35
N TRP A 238 -12.77 14.28 -11.51
CA TRP A 238 -13.49 13.53 -10.48
C TRP A 238 -14.72 12.81 -11.04
N GLN A 239 -14.49 11.89 -11.97
CA GLN A 239 -15.54 11.01 -12.49
C GLN A 239 -15.66 9.74 -11.64
N HIS A 240 -16.79 9.05 -11.77
CA HIS A 240 -16.99 7.78 -11.09
C HIS A 240 -16.04 6.74 -11.66
N PHE A 241 -15.60 5.80 -10.83
CA PHE A 241 -14.82 4.68 -11.33
C PHE A 241 -15.76 3.57 -11.80
N ASP A 242 -15.41 2.98 -12.94
CA ASP A 242 -16.13 1.84 -13.50
C ASP A 242 -15.56 0.55 -12.93
N PRO A 243 -16.39 -0.37 -12.40
CA PRO A 243 -15.91 -1.68 -11.94
C PRO A 243 -15.26 -2.46 -13.08
N ILE A 244 -14.08 -3.03 -12.84
CA ILE A 244 -13.36 -3.84 -13.84
C ILE A 244 -13.10 -5.25 -13.33
N THR A 245 -13.04 -6.20 -14.26
CA THR A 245 -12.55 -7.56 -14.00
C THR A 245 -11.19 -7.74 -14.64
N MET A 246 -10.19 -8.07 -13.83
CA MET A 246 -8.84 -8.35 -14.31
C MET A 246 -8.79 -9.76 -14.90
N GLU A 247 -8.16 -9.93 -16.07
CA GLU A 247 -7.93 -11.26 -16.63
C GLU A 247 -6.95 -12.06 -15.78
N ARG A 248 -5.91 -11.37 -15.28
CA ARG A 248 -4.90 -11.91 -14.36
C ARG A 248 -4.45 -10.83 -13.38
N LEU A 249 -4.16 -11.24 -12.15
CA LEU A 249 -3.58 -10.37 -11.12
C LEU A 249 -2.11 -10.06 -11.41
N GLU A 250 -1.40 -11.01 -12.01
CA GLU A 250 -0.02 -10.86 -12.46
C GLU A 250 0.01 -10.73 -13.99
N PRO A 251 0.53 -9.62 -14.54
CA PRO A 251 0.51 -9.36 -15.97
C PRO A 251 1.60 -10.20 -16.66
N PRO A 252 1.26 -11.08 -17.63
CA PRO A 252 2.22 -11.98 -18.26
C PRO A 252 3.21 -11.27 -19.21
N ASP A 253 2.84 -10.10 -19.71
CA ASP A 253 3.57 -9.31 -20.72
C ASP A 253 3.99 -7.92 -20.17
N GLY A 254 3.89 -7.74 -18.85
CA GLY A 254 4.14 -6.45 -18.19
C GLY A 254 2.98 -5.45 -18.32
N GLN A 255 1.84 -5.84 -18.88
CA GLN A 255 0.62 -5.03 -18.94
C GLN A 255 -0.55 -5.79 -18.32
N TRP A 256 -1.32 -5.10 -17.48
CA TRP A 256 -2.56 -5.66 -16.99
C TRP A 256 -3.66 -5.54 -18.05
N HIS A 257 -4.32 -6.67 -18.30
CA HIS A 257 -5.51 -6.74 -19.14
C HIS A 257 -6.74 -6.83 -18.25
N ALA A 258 -7.73 -5.99 -18.51
CA ALA A 258 -8.95 -5.89 -17.74
C ALA A 258 -10.12 -5.52 -18.64
N GLN A 259 -11.32 -5.90 -18.22
CA GLN A 259 -12.56 -5.56 -18.90
C GLN A 259 -13.46 -4.74 -17.99
N VAL A 260 -14.08 -3.69 -18.54
CA VAL A 260 -15.12 -2.93 -17.84
C VAL A 260 -16.35 -3.81 -17.67
N THR A 261 -16.83 -3.94 -16.43
CA THR A 261 -17.86 -4.93 -16.08
C THR A 261 -19.17 -4.70 -16.82
N SER A 262 -19.54 -3.43 -17.03
CA SER A 262 -20.79 -3.00 -17.65
C SER A 262 -20.77 -3.08 -19.19
N THR A 263 -19.66 -2.71 -19.82
CA THR A 263 -19.56 -2.64 -21.30
C THR A 263 -18.88 -3.84 -21.93
N LYS A 264 -18.09 -4.60 -21.15
CA LYS A 264 -17.20 -5.66 -21.64
C LYS A 264 -16.10 -5.17 -22.61
N GLU A 265 -15.84 -3.87 -22.61
CA GLU A 265 -14.67 -3.24 -23.26
C GLU A 265 -13.39 -3.59 -22.50
#